data_AF-A0A516NI21-F1
#
_entry.id   AF-A0A516NI21-F1
#
_cell.length_a   1.000
_cell.length_b   1.000
_cell.length_c   1.000
_cell.angle_alpha   90.00
_cell.angle_beta   90.00
_cell.angle_gamma   90.00
#
_symmetry.space_group_name_H-M   'P 1'
#
loop_
_entity.id
_entity.type
_entity.pdbx_description
1 polymer ?
#
loop_
_entity_poly.entity_id
_entity_poly.type
_entity_poly.pdbx_seq_one_letter_code
_entity_poly.pdbx_strand_id
1 'polypeptide(L)'
;MHPNESRTGRRLPGAESESRVGQAEPRRWPMPADAGTPAETNRAEHRARLVDLALGMLTLVVVGTAITANVGGSAAGVAPSAYAFGALFGALMLVRRRWPVGTLLVSGAALLVYYMLDYPPIGLALPVAAALFSAAERGRLWWAAGTALALLAISTAVRVVQGDNLGFVLGLELPSSAGLMAAVIALGDSIRSRRGWRAELQRRERTAAVEREREAARRVERQRVRIARDLHDLLAHTVSVIALHTDVARESLRDDPDTAERSLTAARTACREASRELRATVDALRAPDAAEPPTPGLDRLDELITVTRDSGPTVTCTRSGGTAPLPAIVETTAYRVIQESLSNVLRHADARTVDIELRREAAELVVRIADDGRGSRGDTAGWGIIGMRERVALLGGDLRAENRRQGGFMVEARIPARSAA
;
A
#
# COMPACT_ATOMS: atom_id res chain seq x y z
N MET A 1 49.03 14.93 -64.81
CA MET A 1 50.25 15.13 -63.99
C MET A 1 50.41 16.64 -63.85
N HIS A 2 49.77 17.22 -62.83
CA HIS A 2 49.73 18.66 -62.58
C HIS A 2 50.27 18.94 -61.17
N PRO A 3 51.07 20.01 -60.98
CA PRO A 3 51.75 20.35 -59.73
C PRO A 3 50.89 21.32 -58.90
N ASN A 4 51.15 21.45 -57.60
CA ASN A 4 51.00 22.77 -56.97
C ASN A 4 51.81 22.92 -55.67
N GLU A 5 52.39 24.11 -55.56
CA GLU A 5 53.15 24.65 -54.45
C GLU A 5 52.24 25.26 -53.37
N SER A 6 52.85 25.44 -52.20
CA SER A 6 52.78 26.67 -51.38
C SER A 6 51.70 26.84 -50.30
N ARG A 7 52.23 27.37 -49.18
CA ARG A 7 51.70 28.39 -48.27
C ARG A 7 50.72 27.99 -47.15
N THR A 8 51.35 27.96 -45.98
CA THR A 8 50.89 28.51 -44.70
C THR A 8 49.89 29.68 -44.79
N GLY A 9 48.85 29.58 -43.96
CA GLY A 9 48.23 30.73 -43.30
C GLY A 9 46.72 30.89 -43.49
N ARG A 10 45.92 30.31 -42.58
CA ARG A 10 44.68 30.96 -42.11
C ARG A 10 44.20 30.35 -40.79
N ARG A 11 44.18 31.19 -39.75
CA ARG A 11 43.44 30.98 -38.51
C ARG A 11 41.94 30.96 -38.83
N LEU A 12 41.21 30.01 -38.25
CA LEU A 12 39.79 30.12 -37.95
C LEU A 12 39.53 29.57 -36.54
N PRO A 13 38.57 30.16 -35.80
CA PRO A 13 38.43 29.99 -34.36
C PRO A 13 37.60 28.75 -34.04
N GLY A 14 38.18 27.83 -33.28
CA GLY A 14 37.51 26.65 -32.76
C GLY A 14 37.18 26.81 -31.28
N ALA A 15 35.90 26.65 -30.97
CA ALA A 15 35.36 26.20 -29.68
C ALA A 15 35.45 27.16 -28.48
N GLU A 16 34.63 28.21 -28.50
CA GLU A 16 34.06 28.80 -27.27
C GLU A 16 32.54 28.88 -27.39
N SER A 17 31.85 27.75 -27.26
CA SER A 17 30.43 27.74 -26.87
C SER A 17 30.00 26.32 -26.53
N GLU A 18 30.18 25.88 -25.29
CA GLU A 18 29.34 24.86 -24.63
C GLU A 18 29.93 24.50 -23.26
N SER A 19 29.54 25.24 -22.22
CA SER A 19 29.38 24.69 -20.86
C SER A 19 28.91 25.78 -19.90
N ARG A 20 27.67 26.27 -20.11
CA ARG A 20 26.86 26.84 -19.03
C ARG A 20 25.57 26.00 -18.92
N VAL A 21 25.75 24.72 -18.62
CA VAL A 21 24.68 23.94 -17.98
C VAL A 21 24.78 24.29 -16.50
N GLY A 22 23.78 25.01 -16.01
CA GLY A 22 23.68 25.42 -14.62
C GLY A 22 23.86 24.20 -13.70
N GLN A 23 24.75 24.34 -12.73
CA GLN A 23 24.79 23.47 -11.56
C GLN A 23 23.46 23.65 -10.83
N ALA A 24 22.48 22.81 -11.17
CA ALA A 24 21.29 22.64 -10.34
C ALA A 24 21.75 21.95 -9.05
N GLU A 25 21.70 22.68 -7.94
CA GLU A 25 21.91 22.12 -6.61
C GLU A 25 21.07 20.84 -6.44
N PRO A 26 21.63 19.78 -5.82
CA PRO A 26 20.84 18.60 -5.52
C PRO A 26 19.71 19.01 -4.57
N ARG A 27 18.47 19.00 -5.08
CA ARG A 27 17.25 19.15 -4.28
C ARG A 27 17.34 18.16 -3.11
N ARG A 28 17.68 18.66 -1.92
CA ARG A 28 17.61 17.92 -0.66
C ARG A 28 16.15 17.57 -0.46
N TRP A 29 15.81 16.32 -0.73
CA TRP A 29 14.55 15.75 -0.30
C TRP A 29 14.47 15.88 1.23
N PRO A 30 13.39 16.42 1.80
CA PRO A 30 13.24 16.44 3.25
C PRO A 30 13.23 14.99 3.72
N MET A 31 14.28 14.60 4.45
CA MET A 31 14.32 13.34 5.17
C MET A 31 13.06 13.32 6.06
N PRO A 32 12.22 12.27 6.03
CA PRO A 32 11.13 12.18 6.98
C PRO A 32 11.74 12.22 8.37
N ALA A 33 11.44 13.28 9.10
CA ALA A 33 11.83 13.41 10.49
C ALA A 33 11.12 12.28 11.24
N ASP A 34 11.88 11.22 11.53
CA ASP A 34 11.48 10.02 12.29
C ASP A 34 11.31 10.35 13.80
N ALA A 35 10.90 11.59 14.11
CA ALA A 35 10.45 11.99 15.42
C ALA A 35 8.94 11.71 15.44
N GLY A 36 8.55 10.59 16.04
CA GLY A 36 7.14 10.33 16.35
C GLY A 36 6.50 11.58 16.94
N THR A 37 5.21 11.78 16.67
CA THR A 37 4.53 13.03 17.05
C THR A 37 4.79 13.35 18.54
N PRO A 38 4.86 14.62 18.96
CA PRO A 38 5.10 14.98 20.37
C PRO A 38 4.16 14.27 21.36
N ALA A 39 2.97 13.87 20.89
CA ALA A 39 1.98 13.10 21.64
C ALA A 39 2.34 11.61 21.82
N GLU A 40 3.09 11.00 20.90
CA GLU A 40 3.55 9.60 20.97
C GLU A 40 4.77 9.45 21.87
N THR A 41 5.73 10.37 21.79
CA THR A 41 6.90 10.41 22.67
C THR A 41 6.47 10.62 24.13
N ASN A 42 5.56 11.56 24.37
CA ASN A 42 5.01 11.83 25.70
C ASN A 42 4.24 10.62 26.30
N ARG A 43 3.49 9.87 25.48
CA ARG A 43 2.80 8.64 25.93
C ARG A 43 3.78 7.52 26.28
N ALA A 44 4.86 7.37 25.51
CA ALA A 44 5.89 6.38 25.79
C ALA A 44 6.63 6.68 27.11
N GLU A 45 6.94 7.96 27.37
CA GLU A 45 7.54 8.40 28.63
C GLU A 45 6.61 8.21 29.84
N HIS A 46 5.31 8.49 29.71
CA HIS A 46 4.35 8.25 30.78
C HIS A 46 4.21 6.75 31.11
N ARG A 47 4.05 5.90 30.10
CA ARG A 47 4.01 4.44 30.30
C ARG A 47 5.28 3.92 30.96
N ALA A 48 6.43 4.47 30.56
CA ALA A 48 7.71 4.17 31.15
C ALA A 48 7.75 4.48 32.67
N ARG A 49 7.32 5.68 33.06
CA ARG A 49 7.27 6.09 34.48
C ARG A 49 6.29 5.24 35.28
N LEU A 50 5.14 4.88 34.72
CA LEU A 50 4.16 3.99 35.35
C LEU A 50 4.74 2.61 35.65
N VAL A 51 5.49 2.03 34.70
CA VAL A 51 6.17 0.75 34.92
C VAL A 51 7.21 0.83 36.03
N ASP A 52 7.96 1.94 36.11
CA ASP A 52 8.96 2.11 37.17
C ASP A 52 8.32 2.29 38.56
N LEU A 53 7.22 3.06 38.64
CA LEU A 53 6.40 3.20 39.84
C LEU A 53 5.81 1.85 40.28
N ALA A 54 5.26 1.07 39.34
CA ALA A 54 4.72 -0.25 39.64
C ALA A 54 5.80 -1.21 40.15
N LEU A 55 6.99 -1.20 39.54
CA LEU A 55 8.11 -2.03 39.98
C LEU A 55 8.64 -1.60 41.36
N GLY A 56 8.72 -0.29 41.62
CA GLY A 56 9.09 0.25 42.92
C GLY A 56 8.09 -0.10 44.02
N MET A 57 6.79 0.03 43.73
CA MET A 57 5.71 -0.35 44.63
C MET A 57 5.69 -1.86 44.89
N LEU A 58 5.87 -2.67 43.84
CA LEU A 58 5.98 -4.13 43.98
C LEU A 58 7.16 -4.52 44.87
N THR A 59 8.33 -3.89 44.68
CA THR A 59 9.52 -4.14 45.49
C THR A 59 9.27 -3.77 46.96
N LEU A 60 8.67 -2.60 47.21
CA LEU A 60 8.30 -2.17 48.56
C LEU A 60 7.34 -3.16 49.24
N VAL A 61 6.27 -3.57 48.55
CA VAL A 61 5.26 -4.49 49.10
C VAL A 61 5.89 -5.86 49.37
N VAL A 62 6.62 -6.43 48.41
CA VAL A 62 7.25 -7.76 48.57
C VAL A 62 8.25 -7.77 49.71
N VAL A 63 9.12 -6.76 49.80
CA VAL A 63 10.09 -6.64 50.90
C VAL A 63 9.38 -6.41 52.23
N GLY A 64 8.38 -5.52 52.28
CA GLY A 64 7.60 -5.25 53.51
C GLY A 64 6.83 -6.48 54.01
N THR A 65 6.27 -7.27 53.10
CA THR A 65 5.61 -8.54 53.44
C THR A 65 6.63 -9.57 53.93
N ALA A 66 7.80 -9.67 53.30
CA ALA A 66 8.87 -10.58 53.75
C ALA A 66 9.35 -10.23 55.16
N ILE A 67 9.56 -8.94 55.46
CA ILE A 67 9.89 -8.45 56.81
C ILE A 67 8.82 -8.90 57.80
N THR A 68 7.55 -8.63 57.49
CA THR A 68 6.43 -8.91 58.41
C THR A 68 6.21 -10.41 58.63
N ALA A 69 6.35 -11.22 57.59
CA ALA A 69 6.17 -12.67 57.66
C ALA A 69 7.23 -13.34 58.55
N ASN A 70 8.46 -12.82 58.55
CA ASN A 70 9.57 -13.41 59.30
C ASN A 70 9.70 -12.91 60.75
N VAL A 71 8.71 -12.12 61.20
CA VAL A 71 8.67 -11.53 62.56
C VAL A 71 7.63 -12.23 63.45
N GLY A 72 6.86 -13.17 62.90
CA GLY A 72 5.72 -13.85 63.54
C GLY A 72 6.04 -14.70 64.77
N GLY A 73 6.52 -14.07 65.86
CA GLY A 73 6.76 -14.68 67.17
C GLY A 73 7.43 -13.78 68.21
N SER A 74 8.01 -12.63 67.86
CA SER A 74 8.74 -11.78 68.81
C SER A 74 7.86 -10.67 69.42
N ALA A 75 7.82 -10.58 70.76
CA ALA A 75 7.07 -9.55 71.50
C ALA A 75 7.63 -8.12 71.32
N ALA A 76 8.86 -7.99 70.84
CA ALA A 76 9.45 -6.73 70.39
C ALA A 76 9.21 -6.61 68.88
N GLY A 77 8.27 -5.76 68.46
CA GLY A 77 8.00 -5.50 67.04
C GLY A 77 9.25 -5.01 66.28
N VAL A 78 9.21 -5.07 64.94
CA VAL A 78 10.33 -4.63 64.09
C VAL A 78 10.59 -3.14 64.26
N ALA A 79 11.88 -2.75 64.30
CA ALA A 79 12.25 -1.35 64.22
C ALA A 79 11.70 -0.73 62.92
N PRO A 80 11.04 0.45 62.96
CA PRO A 80 10.52 1.14 61.77
C PRO A 80 11.57 1.36 60.67
N SER A 81 12.84 1.39 61.04
CA SER A 81 13.98 1.48 60.12
C SER A 81 14.11 0.29 59.15
N ALA A 82 13.63 -0.91 59.49
CA ALA A 82 13.64 -2.05 58.56
C ALA A 82 12.70 -1.81 57.37
N TYR A 83 11.52 -1.22 57.61
CA TYR A 83 10.59 -0.82 56.55
C TYR A 83 11.13 0.34 55.69
N ALA A 84 11.98 1.19 56.26
CA ALA A 84 12.68 2.24 55.51
C ALA A 84 13.63 1.66 54.44
N PHE A 85 14.23 0.49 54.66
CA PHE A 85 14.99 -0.22 53.61
C PHE A 85 14.09 -0.70 52.47
N GLY A 86 12.88 -1.20 52.77
CA GLY A 86 11.87 -1.52 51.75
C GLY A 86 11.53 -0.30 50.88
N ALA A 87 11.35 0.87 51.51
CA ALA A 87 11.13 2.13 50.81
C ALA A 87 12.35 2.56 49.97
N LEU A 88 13.56 2.35 50.48
CA LEU A 88 14.80 2.61 49.75
C LEU A 88 14.91 1.73 48.49
N PHE A 89 14.69 0.42 48.60
CA PHE A 89 14.71 -0.48 47.44
C PHE A 89 13.67 -0.08 46.39
N GLY A 90 12.46 0.31 46.82
CA GLY A 90 11.43 0.83 45.93
C GLY A 90 11.82 2.15 45.26
N ALA A 91 12.37 3.11 46.01
CA ALA A 91 12.81 4.41 45.50
C ALA A 91 13.96 4.28 44.49
N LEU A 92 14.89 3.33 44.71
CA LEU A 92 15.98 3.03 43.79
C LEU A 92 15.49 2.59 42.40
N MET A 93 14.28 2.03 42.29
CA MET A 93 13.66 1.68 41.01
C MET A 93 13.26 2.89 40.17
N LEU A 94 13.05 4.06 40.77
CA LEU A 94 12.75 5.30 40.03
C LEU A 94 13.96 5.81 39.25
N VAL A 95 15.16 5.57 39.78
CA VAL A 95 16.43 6.01 39.17
C VAL A 95 17.06 4.91 38.30
N ARG A 96 16.47 3.71 38.27
CA ARG A 96 16.99 2.54 37.56
C ARG A 96 17.32 2.87 36.11
N ARG A 97 16.53 3.76 35.47
CA ARG A 97 16.69 4.16 34.07
C ARG A 97 17.96 4.90 33.75
N ARG A 98 18.35 5.78 34.68
CA ARG A 98 19.46 6.71 34.49
C ARG A 98 20.77 6.08 34.93
N TRP A 99 20.73 5.27 35.99
CA TRP A 99 21.91 4.65 36.60
C TRP A 99 21.67 3.17 36.94
N PRO A 100 21.52 2.26 35.95
CA PRO A 100 21.20 0.85 36.20
C PRO A 100 22.23 0.14 37.08
N VAL A 101 23.52 0.41 36.85
CA VAL A 101 24.62 -0.18 37.64
C VAL A 101 24.67 0.47 39.03
N GLY A 102 24.46 1.78 39.14
CA GLY A 102 24.40 2.48 40.42
C GLY A 102 23.26 1.96 41.30
N THR A 103 22.05 1.82 40.74
CA THR A 103 20.90 1.19 41.40
C THR A 103 21.24 -0.21 41.89
N LEU A 104 21.88 -1.05 41.06
CA LEU A 104 22.27 -2.41 41.45
C LEU A 104 23.29 -2.42 42.61
N LEU A 105 24.34 -1.62 42.53
CA LEU A 105 25.39 -1.57 43.55
C LEU A 105 24.85 -1.02 44.87
N VAL A 106 24.03 0.04 44.82
CA VAL A 106 23.40 0.61 46.02
C VAL A 106 22.39 -0.36 46.63
N SER A 107 21.60 -1.07 45.82
CA SER A 107 20.72 -2.15 46.34
C SER A 107 21.53 -3.27 46.98
N GLY A 108 22.63 -3.70 46.38
CA GLY A 108 23.51 -4.71 46.98
C GLY A 108 24.12 -4.25 48.30
N ALA A 109 24.64 -3.02 48.35
CA ALA A 109 25.20 -2.43 49.57
C ALA A 109 24.14 -2.24 50.67
N ALA A 110 22.96 -1.72 50.32
CA ALA A 110 21.85 -1.56 51.26
C ALA A 110 21.39 -2.91 51.84
N LEU A 111 21.42 -3.98 51.03
CA LEU A 111 21.12 -5.33 51.51
C LEU A 111 22.18 -5.84 52.51
N LEU A 112 23.46 -5.60 52.26
CA LEU A 112 24.53 -5.96 53.20
C LEU A 112 24.37 -5.21 54.53
N VAL A 113 24.09 -3.90 54.48
CA VAL A 113 23.83 -3.08 55.67
C VAL A 113 22.60 -3.57 56.43
N TYR A 114 21.53 -3.94 55.72
CA TYR A 114 20.32 -4.49 56.34
C TYR A 114 20.62 -5.73 57.18
N TYR A 115 21.46 -6.65 56.68
CA TYR A 115 21.88 -7.84 57.41
C TYR A 115 22.90 -7.55 58.51
N MET A 116 23.75 -6.53 58.37
CA MET A 116 24.67 -6.09 59.45
C MET A 116 23.94 -5.50 60.66
N LEU A 117 22.72 -5.01 60.47
CA LEU A 117 21.86 -4.46 61.54
C LEU A 117 20.99 -5.54 62.21
N ASP A 118 21.25 -6.83 61.93
CA ASP A 118 20.53 -7.99 62.48
C ASP A 118 19.00 -7.93 62.27
N TYR A 119 18.57 -7.35 61.16
CA TYR A 119 17.14 -7.32 60.80
C TYR A 119 16.62 -8.69 60.33
N PRO A 120 15.29 -8.92 60.41
CA PRO A 120 14.68 -10.19 60.02
C PRO A 120 15.07 -10.62 58.60
N PRO A 121 15.39 -11.90 58.37
CA PRO A 121 15.84 -12.35 57.06
C PRO A 121 14.76 -12.16 55.99
N ILE A 122 15.08 -11.43 54.92
CA ILE A 122 14.17 -11.17 53.78
C ILE A 122 14.55 -11.95 52.52
N GLY A 123 15.58 -12.81 52.62
CA GLY A 123 16.19 -13.51 51.49
C GLY A 123 17.10 -12.59 50.65
N LEU A 124 18.15 -13.17 50.06
CA LEU A 124 19.11 -12.40 49.28
C LEU A 124 18.54 -11.92 47.96
N ALA A 125 17.72 -12.75 47.31
CA ALA A 125 17.32 -12.53 45.93
C ALA A 125 16.17 -11.51 45.80
N LEU A 126 15.24 -11.45 46.75
CA LEU A 126 14.05 -10.59 46.67
C LEU A 126 14.36 -9.08 46.59
N PRO A 127 15.22 -8.50 47.46
CA PRO A 127 15.45 -7.05 47.49
C PRO A 127 16.26 -6.55 46.28
N VAL A 128 17.09 -7.42 45.70
CA VAL A 128 17.95 -7.08 44.56
C VAL A 128 17.38 -7.56 43.22
N ALA A 129 16.33 -8.38 43.19
CA ALA A 129 15.75 -8.94 41.97
C ALA A 129 15.39 -7.84 40.97
N ALA A 130 14.70 -6.78 41.40
CA ALA A 130 14.31 -5.69 40.52
C ALA A 130 15.53 -4.93 39.94
N ALA A 131 16.62 -4.82 40.72
CA ALA A 131 17.86 -4.19 40.28
C ALA A 131 18.67 -5.08 39.32
N LEU A 132 18.77 -6.38 39.61
CA LEU A 132 19.39 -7.40 38.73
C LEU A 132 18.67 -7.47 37.38
N PHE A 133 17.34 -7.54 37.43
CA PHE A 133 16.48 -7.47 36.25
C PHE A 133 16.76 -6.21 35.44
N SER A 134 16.77 -5.04 36.10
CA SER A 134 16.97 -3.77 35.40
C SER A 134 18.37 -3.64 34.79
N ALA A 135 19.41 -4.20 35.41
CA ALA A 135 20.76 -4.20 34.86
C ALA A 135 20.88 -5.14 33.64
N ALA A 136 20.28 -6.33 33.73
CA ALA A 136 20.21 -7.28 32.61
C ALA A 136 19.39 -6.75 31.44
N GLU A 137 18.22 -6.14 31.69
CA GLU A 137 17.36 -5.50 30.69
C GLU A 137 18.11 -4.40 29.89
N ARG A 138 19.05 -3.70 30.54
CA ARG A 138 19.91 -2.68 29.91
C ARG A 138 21.19 -3.22 29.29
N GLY A 139 21.39 -4.53 29.34
CA GLY A 139 22.54 -5.17 28.73
C GLY A 139 23.83 -5.12 29.52
N ARG A 140 23.73 -4.85 30.82
CA ARG A 140 24.87 -4.89 31.75
C ARG A 140 24.93 -6.26 32.43
N LEU A 141 24.88 -7.33 31.62
CA LEU A 141 24.82 -8.73 32.11
C LEU A 141 26.00 -9.07 33.03
N TRP A 142 27.21 -8.65 32.67
CA TRP A 142 28.42 -8.86 33.46
C TRP A 142 28.32 -8.25 34.86
N TRP A 143 27.73 -7.05 34.99
CA TRP A 143 27.51 -6.42 36.30
C TRP A 143 26.41 -7.14 37.09
N ALA A 144 25.32 -7.55 36.44
CA ALA A 144 24.26 -8.30 37.10
C ALA A 144 24.76 -9.65 37.64
N ALA A 145 25.47 -10.41 36.81
CA ALA A 145 26.06 -11.70 37.19
C ALA A 145 27.16 -11.53 38.24
N GLY A 146 28.04 -10.53 38.10
CA GLY A 146 29.09 -10.23 39.05
C GLY A 146 28.56 -9.85 40.43
N THR A 147 27.57 -8.97 40.50
CA THR A 147 26.95 -8.59 41.79
C THR A 147 26.18 -9.76 42.41
N ALA A 148 25.46 -10.55 41.62
CA ALA A 148 24.77 -11.74 42.14
C ALA A 148 25.77 -12.75 42.73
N LEU A 149 26.86 -13.05 42.02
CA LEU A 149 27.90 -13.95 42.49
C LEU A 149 28.59 -13.41 43.75
N ALA A 150 28.89 -12.11 43.80
CA ALA A 150 29.48 -11.47 44.97
C ALA A 150 28.55 -11.54 46.20
N LEU A 151 27.25 -11.26 46.04
CA LEU A 151 26.29 -11.35 47.13
C LEU A 151 26.12 -12.79 47.64
N LEU A 152 26.07 -13.77 46.75
CA LEU A 152 26.03 -15.19 47.13
C LEU A 152 27.31 -15.58 47.89
N ALA A 153 28.49 -15.24 47.37
CA ALA A 153 29.76 -15.56 48.02
C ALA A 153 29.90 -14.91 49.40
N ILE A 154 29.57 -13.62 49.53
CA ILE A 154 29.61 -12.90 50.81
C ILE A 154 28.61 -13.53 51.79
N SER A 155 27.37 -13.78 51.36
CA SER A 155 26.36 -14.36 52.26
C SER A 155 26.72 -15.77 52.70
N THR A 156 27.26 -16.61 51.82
CA THR A 156 27.71 -17.95 52.20
C THR A 156 28.88 -17.87 53.17
N ALA A 157 29.86 -17.01 52.93
CA ALA A 157 31.01 -16.83 53.83
C ALA A 157 30.56 -16.39 55.24
N VAL A 158 29.67 -15.40 55.33
CA VAL A 158 29.14 -14.91 56.63
C VAL A 158 28.42 -16.02 57.40
N ARG A 159 27.54 -16.78 56.75
CA ARG A 159 26.80 -17.87 57.39
C ARG A 159 27.71 -19.00 57.88
N VAL A 160 28.74 -19.34 57.10
CA VAL A 160 29.75 -20.33 57.50
C VAL A 160 30.49 -19.87 58.76
N VAL A 161 30.89 -18.60 58.84
CA VAL A 161 31.57 -18.03 60.02
C VAL A 161 30.64 -17.97 61.24
N GLN A 162 29.35 -17.73 61.04
CA GLN A 162 28.33 -17.75 62.10
C GLN A 162 27.99 -19.15 62.61
N GLY A 163 28.49 -20.21 61.97
CA GLY A 163 28.27 -21.59 62.39
C GLY A 163 26.93 -22.18 61.94
N ASP A 164 26.28 -21.59 60.93
CA ASP A 164 25.04 -22.13 60.35
C ASP A 164 25.26 -23.57 59.84
N ASN A 165 24.18 -24.37 59.82
CA ASN A 165 24.23 -25.74 59.29
C ASN A 165 24.62 -25.73 57.80
N LEU A 166 25.84 -26.20 57.51
CA LEU A 166 26.41 -26.26 56.16
C LEU A 166 25.53 -27.03 55.17
N GLY A 167 24.83 -28.08 55.62
CA GLY A 167 23.91 -28.85 54.78
C GLY A 167 22.69 -28.05 54.34
N PHE A 168 22.17 -27.18 55.20
CA PHE A 168 21.07 -26.27 54.86
C PHE A 168 21.54 -25.14 53.93
N VAL A 169 22.69 -24.52 54.24
CA VAL A 169 23.25 -23.41 53.46
C VAL A 169 23.63 -23.84 52.05
N LEU A 170 24.33 -24.97 51.91
CA LEU A 170 24.79 -25.48 50.62
C LEU A 170 23.71 -26.27 49.87
N GLY A 171 22.79 -26.93 50.59
CA GLY A 171 21.79 -27.81 50.00
C GLY A 171 20.51 -27.11 49.53
N LEU A 172 20.08 -26.03 50.20
CA LEU A 172 18.79 -25.38 49.92
C LEU A 172 18.92 -23.87 49.64
N GLU A 173 19.58 -23.12 50.52
CA GLU A 173 19.65 -21.66 50.44
C GLU A 173 20.46 -21.17 49.22
N LEU A 174 21.68 -21.68 49.05
CA LEU A 174 22.55 -21.28 47.94
C LEU A 174 21.92 -21.64 46.57
N PRO A 175 21.45 -22.88 46.32
CA PRO A 175 20.84 -23.22 45.04
C PRO A 175 19.55 -22.46 44.76
N SER A 176 18.69 -22.24 45.77
CA SER A 176 17.43 -21.50 45.58
C SER A 176 17.67 -20.02 45.30
N SER A 177 18.58 -19.37 46.03
CA SER A 177 18.96 -17.97 45.80
C SER A 177 19.66 -17.80 44.44
N ALA A 178 20.61 -18.67 44.11
CA ALA A 178 21.29 -18.66 42.82
C ALA A 178 20.31 -18.90 41.66
N GLY A 179 19.41 -19.86 41.81
CA GLY A 179 18.36 -20.16 40.84
C GLY A 179 17.43 -18.98 40.59
N LEU A 180 16.97 -18.31 41.64
CA LEU A 180 16.09 -17.13 41.50
C LEU A 180 16.82 -15.94 40.87
N MET A 181 18.05 -15.64 41.31
CA MET A 181 18.85 -14.58 40.69
C MET A 181 19.14 -14.86 39.22
N ALA A 182 19.53 -16.10 38.88
CA ALA A 182 19.75 -16.52 37.50
C ALA A 182 18.49 -16.40 36.65
N ALA A 183 17.33 -16.83 37.17
CA ALA A 183 16.04 -16.72 36.48
C ALA A 183 15.67 -15.25 36.21
N VAL A 184 15.88 -14.37 37.18
CA VAL A 184 15.60 -12.92 37.05
C VAL A 184 16.53 -12.25 36.03
N ILE A 185 17.82 -12.59 36.06
CA ILE A 185 18.81 -12.10 35.08
C ILE A 185 18.46 -12.60 33.67
N ALA A 186 18.16 -13.88 33.53
CA ALA A 186 17.77 -14.50 32.26
C ALA A 186 16.47 -13.89 31.71
N LEU A 187 15.50 -13.56 32.57
CA LEU A 187 14.28 -12.86 32.16
C LEU A 187 14.58 -11.47 31.63
N GLY A 188 15.45 -10.71 32.32
CA GLY A 188 15.89 -9.38 31.88
C GLY A 188 16.59 -9.42 30.51
N ASP A 189 17.51 -10.37 30.33
CA ASP A 189 18.22 -10.55 29.06
C ASP A 189 17.30 -11.04 27.92
N SER A 190 16.38 -11.97 28.21
CA SER A 190 15.37 -12.44 27.25
C SER A 190 14.48 -11.31 26.75
N ILE A 191 14.04 -10.40 27.63
CA ILE A 191 13.26 -9.22 27.24
C ILE A 191 14.10 -8.27 26.38
N ARG A 192 15.37 -8.05 26.73
CA ARG A 192 16.31 -7.25 25.93
C ARG A 192 16.48 -7.84 24.53
N SER A 193 16.73 -9.14 24.45
CA SER A 193 16.91 -9.88 23.19
C SER A 193 15.66 -9.80 22.32
N ARG A 194 14.47 -10.04 22.89
CA ARG A 194 13.18 -9.89 22.18
C ARG A 194 12.94 -8.48 21.66
N ARG A 195 13.30 -7.44 22.43
CA ARG A 195 13.20 -6.04 21.97
C ARG A 195 14.16 -5.75 20.82
N GLY A 196 15.40 -6.23 20.89
CA GLY A 196 16.38 -6.12 19.82
C GLY A 196 15.91 -6.79 18.53
N TRP A 197 15.40 -8.02 18.63
CA TRP A 197 14.86 -8.77 17.50
C TRP A 197 13.67 -8.07 16.83
N ARG A 198 12.72 -7.56 17.64
CA ARG A 198 11.56 -6.81 17.11
C ARG A 198 11.97 -5.52 16.40
N ALA A 199 12.92 -4.78 16.95
CA ALA A 199 13.43 -3.57 16.32
C ALA A 199 14.11 -3.87 14.98
N GLU A 200 14.87 -4.96 14.90
CA GLU A 200 15.50 -5.42 13.66
C GLU A 200 14.47 -5.86 12.61
N LEU A 201 13.44 -6.62 13.03
CA LEU A 201 12.36 -7.03 12.14
C LEU A 201 11.61 -5.83 11.56
N GLN A 202 11.28 -4.84 12.40
CA GLN A 202 10.64 -3.60 11.95
C GLN A 202 11.54 -2.80 10.97
N ARG A 203 12.86 -2.77 11.18
CA ARG A 203 13.80 -2.14 10.24
C ARG A 203 13.80 -2.85 8.89
N ARG A 204 13.78 -4.19 8.89
CA ARG A 204 13.72 -5.00 7.66
C ARG A 204 12.41 -4.80 6.92
N GLU A 205 11.27 -4.81 7.61
CA GLU A 205 9.96 -4.55 7.00
C GLU A 205 9.90 -3.17 6.34
N ARG A 206 10.38 -2.12 7.04
CA ARG A 206 10.46 -0.76 6.49
C ARG A 206 11.34 -0.71 5.23
N THR A 207 12.50 -1.36 5.27
CA THR A 207 13.43 -1.38 4.11
C THR A 207 12.81 -2.12 2.93
N ALA A 208 12.20 -3.27 3.17
CA ALA A 208 11.51 -4.06 2.14
C ALA A 208 10.27 -3.36 1.56
N ALA A 209 9.59 -2.52 2.34
CA ALA A 209 8.49 -1.69 1.84
C ALA A 209 8.99 -0.62 0.86
N VAL A 210 10.07 0.10 1.23
CA VAL A 210 10.70 1.11 0.37
C VAL A 210 11.26 0.48 -0.92
N GLU A 211 11.84 -0.72 -0.84
CA GLU A 211 12.32 -1.44 -2.03
C GLU A 211 11.18 -1.84 -2.97
N ARG A 212 10.07 -2.37 -2.42
CA ARG A 212 8.88 -2.72 -3.22
C ARG A 212 8.29 -1.51 -3.94
N GLU A 213 8.21 -0.36 -3.27
CA GLU A 213 7.73 0.88 -3.88
C GLU A 213 8.64 1.34 -5.03
N ARG A 214 9.97 1.30 -4.81
CA ARG A 214 10.96 1.63 -5.85
C ARG A 214 10.89 0.68 -7.04
N GLU A 215 10.70 -0.62 -6.79
CA GLU A 215 10.54 -1.60 -7.86
C GLU A 215 9.26 -1.37 -8.66
N ALA A 216 8.14 -1.08 -7.99
CA ALA A 216 6.87 -0.76 -8.66
C ALA A 216 7.02 0.48 -9.56
N ALA A 217 7.62 1.56 -9.04
CA ALA A 217 7.92 2.76 -9.83
C ALA A 217 8.80 2.46 -11.05
N ARG A 218 9.85 1.64 -10.88
CA ARG A 218 10.72 1.20 -11.99
C ARG A 218 10.00 0.32 -13.01
N ARG A 219 8.98 -0.45 -12.60
CA ARG A 219 8.18 -1.27 -13.52
C ARG A 219 7.27 -0.37 -14.37
N VAL A 220 6.62 0.61 -13.75
CA VAL A 220 5.80 1.62 -14.44
C VAL A 220 6.63 2.41 -15.44
N GLU A 221 7.83 2.86 -15.06
CA GLU A 221 8.71 3.61 -15.96
C GLU A 221 9.15 2.77 -17.17
N ARG A 222 9.57 1.51 -16.93
CA ARG A 222 9.91 0.57 -18.02
C ARG A 222 8.73 0.32 -18.96
N GLN A 223 7.52 0.25 -18.42
CA GLN A 223 6.32 0.08 -19.22
C GLN A 223 6.03 1.34 -20.06
N ARG A 224 6.16 2.54 -19.50
CA ARG A 224 6.03 3.81 -20.25
C ARG A 224 7.02 3.88 -21.42
N VAL A 225 8.28 3.55 -21.19
CA VAL A 225 9.30 3.54 -22.26
C VAL A 225 8.98 2.50 -23.34
N ARG A 226 8.49 1.31 -22.95
CA ARG A 226 8.07 0.29 -23.92
C ARG A 226 6.93 0.79 -24.78
N ILE A 227 5.88 1.32 -24.16
CA ILE A 227 4.70 1.86 -24.87
C ILE A 227 5.10 2.99 -25.81
N ALA A 228 5.96 3.92 -25.37
CA ALA A 228 6.43 5.01 -26.22
C ALA A 228 7.14 4.49 -27.48
N ARG A 229 7.92 3.41 -27.35
CA ARG A 229 8.57 2.76 -28.50
C ARG A 229 7.56 2.08 -29.42
N ASP A 230 6.65 1.28 -28.87
CA ASP A 230 5.62 0.58 -29.67
C ASP A 230 4.73 1.58 -30.44
N LEU A 231 4.36 2.70 -29.80
CA LEU A 231 3.64 3.80 -30.44
C LEU A 231 4.47 4.48 -31.52
N HIS A 232 5.77 4.72 -31.28
CA HIS A 232 6.66 5.34 -32.25
C HIS A 232 6.83 4.45 -33.49
N ASP A 233 7.02 3.14 -33.31
CA ASP A 233 7.20 2.18 -34.40
C ASP A 233 5.93 2.09 -35.26
N LEU A 234 4.75 2.04 -34.63
CA LEU A 234 3.46 2.06 -35.32
C LEU A 234 3.23 3.37 -36.10
N LEU A 235 3.53 4.51 -35.48
CA LEU A 235 3.41 5.81 -36.13
C LEU A 235 4.36 5.94 -37.32
N ALA A 236 5.64 5.57 -37.14
CA ALA A 236 6.65 5.64 -38.18
C ALA A 236 6.28 4.75 -39.38
N HIS A 237 5.81 3.54 -39.12
CA HIS A 237 5.34 2.63 -40.17
C HIS A 237 4.14 3.21 -40.93
N THR A 238 3.12 3.68 -40.21
CA THR A 238 1.91 4.24 -40.83
C THR A 238 2.21 5.47 -41.67
N VAL A 239 3.03 6.40 -41.15
CA VAL A 239 3.43 7.60 -41.90
C VAL A 239 4.19 7.21 -43.17
N SER A 240 5.05 6.20 -43.12
CA SER A 240 5.78 5.70 -44.29
C SER A 240 4.84 5.11 -45.34
N VAL A 241 3.84 4.31 -44.94
CA VAL A 241 2.84 3.73 -45.84
C VAL A 241 1.96 4.82 -46.47
N ILE A 242 1.53 5.81 -45.69
CA ILE A 242 0.75 6.95 -46.19
C ILE A 242 1.58 7.75 -47.19
N ALA A 243 2.84 8.07 -46.86
CA ALA A 243 3.74 8.81 -47.76
C ALA A 243 3.91 8.07 -49.10
N LEU A 244 4.21 6.77 -49.05
CA LEU A 244 4.34 5.92 -50.24
C LEU A 244 3.09 5.95 -51.13
N HIS A 245 1.91 5.70 -50.56
CA HIS A 245 0.67 5.70 -51.35
C HIS A 245 0.29 7.10 -51.85
N THR A 246 0.65 8.15 -51.13
CA THR A 246 0.44 9.53 -51.58
C THR A 246 1.36 9.89 -52.74
N ASP A 247 2.62 9.45 -52.71
CA ASP A 247 3.58 9.65 -53.81
C ASP A 247 3.15 8.87 -55.06
N VAL A 248 2.72 7.61 -54.92
CA VAL A 248 2.17 6.81 -56.03
C VAL A 248 0.93 7.48 -56.62
N ALA A 249 0.01 7.97 -55.78
CA ALA A 249 -1.17 8.68 -56.26
C ALA A 249 -0.82 9.94 -57.05
N ARG A 250 0.18 10.70 -56.58
CA ARG A 250 0.64 11.94 -57.24
C ARG A 250 1.24 11.66 -58.62
N GLU A 251 2.02 10.58 -58.75
CA GLU A 251 2.64 10.19 -60.02
C GLU A 251 1.60 9.70 -61.03
N SER A 252 0.63 8.89 -60.60
CA SER A 252 -0.37 8.29 -61.49
C SER A 252 -1.55 9.23 -61.86
N LEU A 253 -1.64 10.40 -61.24
CA LEU A 253 -2.82 11.28 -61.29
C LEU A 253 -3.25 11.72 -62.70
N ARG A 254 -2.33 11.78 -63.67
CA ARG A 254 -2.60 12.15 -65.07
C ARG A 254 -2.73 10.96 -66.00
N ASP A 255 -1.89 9.94 -65.80
CA ASP A 255 -1.71 8.84 -66.75
C ASP A 255 -2.55 7.60 -66.40
N ASP A 256 -2.85 7.39 -65.12
CA ASP A 256 -3.67 6.28 -64.62
C ASP A 256 -4.51 6.72 -63.38
N PRO A 257 -5.65 7.40 -63.62
CA PRO A 257 -6.51 7.92 -62.55
C PRO A 257 -7.04 6.83 -61.61
N ASP A 258 -7.30 5.61 -62.12
CA ASP A 258 -7.81 4.50 -61.33
C ASP A 258 -6.77 4.04 -60.29
N THR A 259 -5.49 4.01 -60.67
CA THR A 259 -4.39 3.72 -59.73
C THR A 259 -4.19 4.82 -58.70
N ALA A 260 -4.39 6.09 -59.08
CA ALA A 260 -4.36 7.20 -58.13
C ALA A 260 -5.48 7.10 -57.08
N GLU A 261 -6.71 6.78 -57.51
CA GLU A 261 -7.86 6.63 -56.61
C GLU A 261 -7.69 5.43 -55.66
N ARG A 262 -7.20 4.29 -56.17
CA ARG A 262 -6.86 3.12 -55.33
C ARG A 262 -5.81 3.45 -54.28
N SER A 263 -4.76 4.19 -54.66
CA SER A 263 -3.67 4.56 -53.74
C SER A 263 -4.13 5.55 -52.66
N LEU A 264 -4.95 6.55 -53.00
CA LEU A 264 -5.56 7.46 -52.02
C LEU A 264 -6.51 6.71 -51.06
N THR A 265 -7.25 5.72 -51.56
CA THR A 265 -8.11 4.86 -50.74
C THR A 265 -7.27 4.03 -49.75
N ALA A 266 -6.15 3.46 -50.20
CA ALA A 266 -5.23 2.72 -49.33
C ALA A 266 -4.63 3.62 -48.23
N ALA A 267 -4.16 4.82 -48.58
CA ALA A 267 -3.65 5.80 -47.61
C ALA A 267 -4.71 6.19 -46.56
N ARG A 268 -5.96 6.39 -46.99
CA ARG A 268 -7.09 6.71 -46.09
C ARG A 268 -7.42 5.55 -45.15
N THR A 269 -7.35 4.31 -45.63
CA THR A 269 -7.56 3.10 -44.81
C THR A 269 -6.47 2.97 -43.75
N ALA A 270 -5.20 3.08 -44.14
CA ALA A 270 -4.06 3.04 -43.22
C ALA A 270 -4.18 4.12 -42.12
N CYS A 271 -4.55 5.35 -42.48
CA CYS A 271 -4.77 6.43 -41.52
C CYS A 271 -5.91 6.12 -40.51
N ARG A 272 -7.00 5.50 -40.98
CA ARG A 272 -8.14 5.10 -40.14
C ARG A 272 -7.82 3.92 -39.22
N GLU A 273 -6.97 3.00 -39.66
CA GLU A 273 -6.51 1.86 -38.86
C GLU A 273 -5.57 2.33 -37.75
N ALA A 274 -4.54 3.10 -38.07
CA ALA A 274 -3.62 3.65 -37.08
C ALA A 274 -4.33 4.53 -36.04
N SER A 275 -5.31 5.34 -36.46
CA SER A 275 -6.10 6.15 -35.52
C SER A 275 -6.95 5.30 -34.57
N ARG A 276 -7.44 4.14 -35.01
CA ARG A 276 -8.18 3.20 -34.16
C ARG A 276 -7.25 2.52 -33.17
N GLU A 277 -6.10 2.07 -33.63
CA GLU A 277 -5.11 1.38 -32.79
C GLU A 277 -4.53 2.30 -31.72
N LEU A 278 -4.18 3.55 -32.07
CA LEU A 278 -3.73 4.56 -31.11
C LEU A 278 -4.77 4.85 -30.02
N ARG A 279 -6.06 4.98 -30.37
CA ARG A 279 -7.13 5.17 -29.38
C ARG A 279 -7.26 3.96 -28.47
N ALA A 280 -7.24 2.75 -29.03
CA ALA A 280 -7.32 1.52 -28.24
C ALA A 280 -6.15 1.42 -27.23
N THR A 281 -4.92 1.77 -27.64
CA THR A 281 -3.76 1.78 -26.73
C THR A 281 -3.87 2.85 -25.64
N VAL A 282 -4.32 4.07 -25.99
CA VAL A 282 -4.51 5.16 -25.01
C VAL A 282 -5.64 4.85 -24.03
N ASP A 283 -6.75 4.28 -24.50
CA ASP A 283 -7.88 3.88 -23.67
C ASP A 283 -7.49 2.76 -22.70
N ALA A 284 -6.73 1.76 -23.18
CA ALA A 284 -6.17 0.71 -22.33
C ALA A 284 -5.22 1.24 -21.23
N LEU A 285 -4.54 2.36 -21.48
CA LEU A 285 -3.62 2.99 -20.51
C LEU A 285 -4.29 3.95 -19.54
N ARG A 286 -5.50 4.45 -19.86
CA ARG A 286 -6.33 5.23 -18.93
C ARG A 286 -7.02 4.37 -17.88
N ALA A 287 -7.10 3.05 -18.08
CA ALA A 287 -7.80 2.13 -17.20
C ALA A 287 -6.90 1.42 -16.15
N PRO A 288 -6.25 2.17 -15.25
CA PRO A 288 -6.15 1.64 -13.87
C PRO A 288 -6.67 2.58 -12.76
N ASP A 289 -6.86 3.88 -13.00
CA ASP A 289 -7.15 4.86 -11.93
C ASP A 289 -8.27 5.88 -12.23
N ALA A 290 -8.91 5.78 -13.40
CA ALA A 290 -10.12 6.56 -13.65
C ALA A 290 -11.32 5.75 -13.18
N ALA A 291 -11.82 6.04 -11.98
CA ALA A 291 -13.25 5.93 -11.74
C ALA A 291 -13.94 6.60 -12.94
N GLU A 292 -14.67 5.82 -13.73
CA GLU A 292 -15.47 6.34 -14.84
C GLU A 292 -16.20 7.60 -14.35
N PRO A 293 -16.20 8.72 -15.10
CA PRO A 293 -17.18 9.77 -14.82
C PRO A 293 -18.55 9.09 -14.78
N PRO A 294 -19.43 9.42 -13.80
CA PRO A 294 -20.62 8.62 -13.48
C PRO A 294 -21.35 8.24 -14.77
N THR A 295 -21.33 6.94 -15.09
CA THR A 295 -21.74 6.48 -16.39
C THR A 295 -23.22 6.83 -16.57
N PRO A 296 -23.58 7.59 -17.62
CA PRO A 296 -24.93 8.09 -17.79
C PRO A 296 -25.93 6.93 -17.84
N GLY A 297 -27.00 7.03 -17.04
CA GLY A 297 -28.08 6.06 -17.00
C GLY A 297 -29.19 6.43 -18.00
N LEU A 298 -30.33 5.74 -17.87
CA LEU A 298 -31.52 5.99 -18.70
C LEU A 298 -32.21 7.33 -18.38
N ASP A 299 -31.77 8.02 -17.33
CA ASP A 299 -32.15 9.39 -16.96
C ASP A 299 -31.71 10.42 -17.99
N ARG A 300 -30.60 10.17 -18.71
CA ARG A 300 -30.08 11.04 -19.78
C ARG A 300 -30.51 10.63 -21.18
N LEU A 301 -31.42 9.67 -21.31
CA LEU A 301 -31.88 9.20 -22.63
C LEU A 301 -32.58 10.31 -23.43
N ASP A 302 -33.32 11.20 -22.77
CA ASP A 302 -34.09 12.24 -23.45
C ASP A 302 -33.16 13.30 -24.11
N GLU A 303 -32.00 13.55 -23.51
CA GLU A 303 -30.93 14.38 -24.10
C GLU A 303 -30.38 13.73 -25.38
N LEU A 304 -30.08 12.43 -25.33
CA LEU A 304 -29.56 11.67 -26.47
C LEU A 304 -30.56 11.62 -27.63
N ILE A 305 -31.85 11.46 -27.33
CA ILE A 305 -32.94 11.52 -28.31
C ILE A 305 -32.99 12.90 -28.96
N THR A 306 -32.85 13.97 -28.17
CA THR A 306 -32.90 15.35 -28.66
C THR A 306 -31.76 15.63 -29.65
N VAL A 307 -30.52 15.30 -29.27
CA VAL A 307 -29.33 15.42 -30.15
C VAL A 307 -29.49 14.64 -31.45
N THR A 308 -30.09 13.45 -31.39
CA THR A 308 -30.30 12.62 -32.57
C THR A 308 -31.38 13.20 -33.49
N ARG A 309 -32.46 13.77 -32.94
CA ARG A 309 -33.50 14.47 -33.73
C ARG A 309 -32.93 15.68 -34.44
N ASP A 310 -32.10 16.47 -33.76
CA ASP A 310 -31.45 17.66 -34.35
C ASP A 310 -30.51 17.29 -35.51
N SER A 311 -30.09 16.03 -35.58
CA SER A 311 -29.22 15.50 -36.64
C SER A 311 -29.98 14.94 -37.85
N GLY A 312 -31.32 14.99 -37.88
CA GLY A 312 -32.14 14.66 -39.06
C GLY A 312 -33.30 13.68 -38.84
N PRO A 313 -33.08 12.46 -38.29
CA PRO A 313 -34.14 11.46 -38.21
C PRO A 313 -35.19 11.78 -37.14
N THR A 314 -36.46 11.45 -37.43
CA THR A 314 -37.53 11.51 -36.43
C THR A 314 -37.38 10.35 -35.44
N VAL A 315 -37.14 10.66 -34.17
CA VAL A 315 -36.96 9.64 -33.12
C VAL A 315 -38.22 9.53 -32.26
N THR A 316 -38.83 8.35 -32.23
CA THR A 316 -39.91 8.01 -31.29
C THR A 316 -39.35 7.15 -30.14
N CYS A 317 -39.84 7.37 -28.92
CA CYS A 317 -39.44 6.58 -27.76
C CYS A 317 -40.67 6.17 -26.96
N THR A 318 -40.86 4.86 -26.81
CA THR A 318 -41.94 4.27 -26.01
C THR A 318 -41.35 3.57 -24.80
N ARG A 319 -41.90 3.84 -23.61
CA ARG A 319 -41.49 3.20 -22.36
C ARG A 319 -42.70 2.47 -21.77
N SER A 320 -42.59 1.18 -21.49
CA SER A 320 -43.68 0.35 -20.98
C SER A 320 -43.19 -0.61 -19.88
N GLY A 321 -44.08 -1.00 -18.97
CA GLY A 321 -43.78 -1.92 -17.85
C GLY A 321 -43.72 -1.24 -16.47
N GLY A 322 -43.13 -1.94 -15.48
CA GLY A 322 -43.12 -1.52 -14.07
C GLY A 322 -42.25 -0.29 -13.75
N THR A 323 -42.54 0.36 -12.62
CA THR A 323 -41.84 1.58 -12.15
C THR A 323 -40.74 1.32 -11.11
N ALA A 324 -40.45 0.05 -10.81
CA ALA A 324 -39.40 -0.31 -9.86
C ALA A 324 -38.01 0.10 -10.37
N PRO A 325 -37.13 0.61 -9.49
CA PRO A 325 -35.79 1.06 -9.88
C PRO A 325 -34.95 -0.11 -10.44
N LEU A 326 -34.16 0.17 -11.47
CA LEU A 326 -33.18 -0.77 -11.99
C LEU A 326 -31.89 -0.74 -11.19
N PRO A 327 -31.12 -1.84 -11.21
CA PRO A 327 -29.70 -1.77 -10.91
C PRO A 327 -28.99 -0.79 -11.86
N ALA A 328 -28.14 0.08 -11.34
CA ALA A 328 -27.43 1.11 -12.11
C ALA A 328 -26.61 0.53 -13.29
N ILE A 329 -26.08 -0.69 -13.13
CA ILE A 329 -25.34 -1.39 -14.18
C ILE A 329 -26.23 -1.76 -15.38
N VAL A 330 -27.51 -2.06 -15.15
CA VAL A 330 -28.49 -2.33 -16.21
C VAL A 330 -28.87 -1.06 -16.95
N GLU A 331 -29.10 0.04 -16.22
CA GLU A 331 -29.39 1.36 -16.82
C GLU A 331 -28.24 1.85 -17.69
N THR A 332 -27.02 1.73 -17.19
CA THR A 332 -25.80 2.09 -17.91
C THR A 332 -25.62 1.25 -19.17
N THR A 333 -25.85 -0.07 -19.09
CA THR A 333 -25.69 -0.98 -20.23
C THR A 333 -26.74 -0.68 -21.30
N ALA A 334 -28.00 -0.47 -20.90
CA ALA A 334 -29.07 -0.06 -21.80
C ALA A 334 -28.78 1.28 -22.48
N TYR A 335 -28.33 2.29 -21.73
CA TYR A 335 -27.95 3.59 -22.27
C TYR A 335 -26.86 3.46 -23.34
N ARG A 336 -25.80 2.67 -23.09
CA ARG A 336 -24.72 2.44 -24.06
C ARG A 336 -25.18 1.72 -25.31
N VAL A 337 -26.07 0.74 -25.19
CA VAL A 337 -26.68 0.05 -26.35
C VAL A 337 -27.46 1.04 -27.21
N ILE A 338 -28.25 1.93 -26.60
CA ILE A 338 -29.02 2.95 -27.32
C ILE A 338 -28.07 3.96 -27.98
N GLN A 339 -27.05 4.45 -27.27
CA GLN A 339 -26.07 5.40 -27.78
C GLN A 339 -25.34 4.89 -29.02
N GLU A 340 -24.80 3.68 -28.96
CA GLU A 340 -24.07 3.09 -30.08
C GLU A 340 -25.03 2.80 -31.25
N SER A 341 -26.26 2.36 -30.97
CA SER A 341 -27.28 2.13 -31.99
C SER A 341 -27.68 3.42 -32.73
N LEU A 342 -27.96 4.51 -32.00
CA LEU A 342 -28.27 5.81 -32.61
C LEU A 342 -27.09 6.37 -33.39
N SER A 343 -25.86 6.19 -32.89
CA SER A 343 -24.69 6.59 -33.65
C SER A 343 -24.52 5.78 -34.94
N ASN A 344 -24.87 4.49 -34.95
CA ASN A 344 -24.83 3.67 -36.15
C ASN A 344 -25.88 4.12 -37.17
N VAL A 345 -27.09 4.49 -36.72
CA VAL A 345 -28.12 5.06 -37.60
C VAL A 345 -27.59 6.31 -38.31
N LEU A 346 -27.05 7.27 -37.56
CA LEU A 346 -26.55 8.53 -38.12
C LEU A 346 -25.39 8.35 -39.09
N ARG A 347 -24.51 7.38 -38.85
CA ARG A 347 -23.34 7.14 -39.71
C ARG A 347 -23.64 6.26 -40.92
N HIS A 348 -24.63 5.36 -40.82
CA HIS A 348 -24.72 4.23 -41.74
C HIS A 348 -26.10 4.00 -42.35
N ALA A 349 -27.20 4.36 -41.69
CA ALA A 349 -28.54 3.89 -42.08
C ALA A 349 -29.23 4.76 -43.15
N ASP A 350 -28.93 6.07 -43.23
CA ASP A 350 -29.71 7.03 -44.04
C ASP A 350 -31.22 6.93 -43.75
N ALA A 351 -31.55 6.77 -42.46
CA ALA A 351 -32.91 6.55 -41.97
C ALA A 351 -33.63 7.89 -41.78
N ARG A 352 -34.95 7.88 -41.99
CA ARG A 352 -35.84 9.03 -41.72
C ARG A 352 -36.52 8.91 -40.37
N THR A 353 -36.69 7.68 -39.88
CA THR A 353 -37.36 7.38 -38.61
C THR A 353 -36.57 6.36 -37.80
N VAL A 354 -36.55 6.56 -36.49
CA VAL A 354 -35.97 5.63 -35.51
C VAL A 354 -36.95 5.44 -34.38
N ASP A 355 -37.30 4.19 -34.12
CA ASP A 355 -38.19 3.79 -33.03
C ASP A 355 -37.37 3.14 -31.91
N ILE A 356 -37.46 3.71 -30.71
CA ILE A 356 -36.88 3.19 -29.48
C ILE A 356 -38.01 2.65 -28.61
N GLU A 357 -37.91 1.40 -28.19
CA GLU A 357 -38.82 0.78 -27.24
C GLU A 357 -38.03 0.25 -26.04
N LEU A 358 -38.43 0.71 -24.85
CA LEU A 358 -37.95 0.21 -23.57
C LEU A 358 -39.10 -0.49 -22.87
N ARG A 359 -39.05 -1.81 -22.82
CA ARG A 359 -40.08 -2.64 -22.18
C ARG A 359 -39.50 -3.32 -20.96
N ARG A 360 -39.99 -2.97 -19.77
CA ARG A 360 -39.64 -3.63 -18.52
C ARG A 360 -40.57 -4.81 -18.27
N GLU A 361 -39.97 -5.99 -18.16
CA GLU A 361 -40.63 -7.20 -17.68
C GLU A 361 -40.26 -7.49 -16.22
N ALA A 362 -40.85 -8.55 -15.64
CA ALA A 362 -40.61 -8.94 -14.25
C ALA A 362 -39.17 -9.38 -13.95
N ALA A 363 -38.43 -9.84 -14.98
CA ALA A 363 -37.09 -10.40 -14.84
C ALA A 363 -36.04 -9.74 -15.75
N GLU A 364 -36.43 -8.94 -16.75
CA GLU A 364 -35.51 -8.35 -17.72
C GLU A 364 -35.99 -6.97 -18.22
N LEU A 365 -35.05 -6.18 -18.72
CA LEU A 365 -35.27 -4.99 -19.53
C LEU A 365 -35.03 -5.35 -20.99
N VAL A 366 -36.05 -5.17 -21.82
CA VAL A 366 -35.95 -5.31 -23.28
C VAL A 366 -35.78 -3.94 -23.89
N VAL A 367 -34.69 -3.74 -24.64
CA VAL A 367 -34.38 -2.52 -25.36
C VAL A 367 -34.38 -2.83 -26.85
N ARG A 368 -35.29 -2.21 -27.60
CA ARG A 368 -35.42 -2.40 -29.05
C ARG A 368 -35.22 -1.07 -29.76
N ILE A 369 -34.30 -1.02 -30.71
CA ILE A 369 -34.04 0.13 -31.57
C ILE A 369 -34.23 -0.33 -33.01
N ALA A 370 -35.12 0.32 -33.74
CA ALA A 370 -35.42 -0.01 -35.13
C ALA A 370 -35.38 1.26 -36.00
N ASP A 371 -34.73 1.19 -37.16
CA ASP A 371 -34.77 2.26 -38.16
C ASP A 371 -35.49 1.82 -39.45
N ASP A 372 -35.76 2.77 -40.33
CA ASP A 372 -36.32 2.58 -41.69
C ASP A 372 -35.27 2.74 -42.80
N GLY A 373 -33.99 2.72 -42.44
CA GLY A 373 -32.89 2.98 -43.36
C GLY A 373 -32.59 1.81 -44.32
N ARG A 374 -31.43 1.86 -44.96
CA ARG A 374 -31.02 0.87 -45.98
C ARG A 374 -30.64 -0.52 -45.44
N GLY A 375 -30.67 -0.73 -44.12
CA GLY A 375 -30.19 -1.95 -43.47
C GLY A 375 -28.68 -2.16 -43.59
N SER A 376 -28.18 -3.26 -43.01
CA SER A 376 -26.77 -3.67 -43.09
C SER A 376 -26.51 -4.55 -44.32
N ARG A 377 -25.39 -4.32 -45.03
CA ARG A 377 -25.03 -5.02 -46.28
C ARG A 377 -24.35 -6.40 -46.10
N GLY A 378 -24.33 -6.98 -44.91
CA GLY A 378 -23.90 -8.37 -44.66
C GLY A 378 -22.60 -8.55 -43.86
N ASP A 379 -22.63 -9.61 -43.03
CA ASP A 379 -21.66 -10.38 -42.21
C ASP A 379 -20.48 -9.77 -41.43
N THR A 380 -20.01 -8.56 -41.70
CA THR A 380 -19.09 -7.93 -40.74
C THR A 380 -19.92 -7.23 -39.67
N ALA A 381 -20.18 -7.93 -38.55
CA ALA A 381 -20.61 -7.27 -37.33
C ALA A 381 -19.56 -6.20 -37.00
N GLY A 382 -19.89 -4.93 -37.25
CA GLY A 382 -18.99 -3.83 -36.94
C GLY A 382 -18.61 -3.88 -35.46
N TRP A 383 -17.41 -3.38 -35.12
CA TRP A 383 -16.88 -3.37 -33.75
C TRP A 383 -17.89 -2.83 -32.71
N GLY A 384 -18.78 -1.92 -33.12
CA GLY A 384 -19.90 -1.44 -32.29
C GLY A 384 -20.88 -2.54 -31.86
N ILE A 385 -21.28 -3.44 -32.78
CA ILE A 385 -22.20 -4.55 -32.47
C ILE A 385 -21.53 -5.61 -31.60
N ILE A 386 -20.26 -5.92 -31.86
CA ILE A 386 -19.48 -6.87 -31.03
C ILE A 386 -19.38 -6.35 -29.60
N GLY A 387 -18.97 -5.09 -29.42
CA GLY A 387 -18.87 -4.48 -28.09
C GLY A 387 -20.23 -4.35 -27.38
N MET A 388 -21.33 -4.13 -28.11
CA MET A 388 -22.67 -4.16 -27.52
C MET A 388 -23.06 -5.58 -27.04
N ARG A 389 -22.77 -6.64 -27.82
CA ARG A 389 -23.04 -8.04 -27.42
C ARG A 389 -22.26 -8.44 -26.19
N GLU A 390 -20.96 -8.16 -26.16
CA GLU A 390 -20.09 -8.49 -25.01
C GLU A 390 -20.61 -7.83 -23.72
N ARG A 391 -20.97 -6.54 -23.77
CA ARG A 391 -21.51 -5.82 -22.61
C ARG A 391 -22.84 -6.39 -22.10
N VAL A 392 -23.75 -6.76 -23.00
CA VAL A 392 -25.03 -7.37 -22.60
C VAL A 392 -24.82 -8.78 -22.05
N ALA A 393 -23.91 -9.56 -22.65
CA ALA A 393 -23.57 -10.91 -22.19
C ALA A 393 -22.93 -10.93 -20.80
N LEU A 394 -22.16 -9.89 -20.41
CA LEU A 394 -21.61 -9.76 -19.05
C LEU A 394 -22.68 -9.69 -17.96
N LEU A 395 -23.90 -9.28 -18.32
CA LEU A 395 -25.06 -9.26 -17.42
C LEU A 395 -25.94 -10.52 -17.56
N GLY A 396 -25.49 -11.53 -18.31
CA GLY A 396 -26.27 -12.72 -18.63
C GLY A 396 -27.40 -12.47 -19.64
N GLY A 397 -27.33 -11.37 -20.39
CA GLY A 397 -28.31 -11.00 -21.41
C GLY A 397 -27.96 -11.49 -22.81
N ASP A 398 -28.86 -11.24 -23.76
CA ASP A 398 -28.68 -11.53 -25.19
C ASP A 398 -28.87 -10.26 -26.02
N LEU A 399 -28.13 -10.13 -27.13
CA LEU A 399 -28.31 -9.04 -28.09
C LEU A 399 -28.36 -9.56 -29.53
N ARG A 400 -29.47 -9.24 -30.19
CA ARG A 400 -29.74 -9.54 -31.59
C ARG A 400 -29.65 -8.28 -32.42
N ALA A 401 -29.05 -8.41 -33.59
CA ALA A 401 -28.89 -7.30 -34.53
C ALA A 401 -29.16 -7.86 -35.94
N GLU A 402 -30.23 -7.40 -36.59
CA GLU A 402 -30.73 -8.00 -37.82
C GLU A 402 -31.36 -6.99 -38.77
N ASN A 403 -31.36 -7.33 -40.06
CA ASN A 403 -32.10 -6.56 -41.07
C ASN A 403 -33.59 -6.83 -40.94
N ARG A 404 -34.40 -5.78 -41.05
CA ARG A 404 -35.87 -5.89 -41.00
C ARG A 404 -36.43 -6.31 -42.35
N ARG A 405 -37.47 -7.15 -42.32
CA ARG A 405 -38.19 -7.64 -43.52
C ARG A 405 -38.81 -6.53 -44.37
N GLN A 406 -39.10 -5.38 -43.77
CA GLN A 406 -39.74 -4.22 -44.42
C GLN A 406 -38.74 -3.12 -44.80
N GLY A 407 -37.43 -3.38 -44.69
CA GLY A 407 -36.37 -2.36 -44.79
C GLY A 407 -35.95 -1.83 -43.41
N GLY A 408 -34.69 -1.41 -43.28
CA GLY A 408 -34.10 -0.93 -42.04
C GLY A 408 -33.32 -1.99 -41.24
N PHE A 409 -32.72 -1.53 -40.14
CA PHE A 409 -31.98 -2.37 -39.20
C PHE A 409 -32.67 -2.39 -37.83
N MET A 410 -32.52 -3.49 -37.09
CA MET A 410 -33.05 -3.64 -35.74
C MET A 410 -31.98 -4.18 -34.80
N VAL A 411 -31.87 -3.55 -33.63
CA VAL A 411 -31.11 -4.03 -32.47
C VAL A 411 -32.08 -4.32 -31.34
N GLU A 412 -32.09 -5.55 -30.83
CA GLU A 412 -32.85 -5.96 -29.66
C GLU A 412 -31.88 -6.49 -28.60
N ALA A 413 -31.88 -5.87 -27.41
CA ALA A 413 -31.11 -6.31 -26.26
C ALA A 413 -32.05 -6.73 -25.13
N ARG A 414 -31.80 -7.90 -24.55
CA ARG A 414 -32.50 -8.42 -23.37
C ARG A 414 -31.53 -8.46 -22.20
N ILE A 415 -31.76 -7.62 -21.21
CA ILE A 415 -30.83 -7.41 -20.09
C ILE A 415 -31.52 -7.84 -18.80
N PRO A 416 -31.02 -8.88 -18.09
CA PRO A 416 -31.59 -9.31 -16.82
C PRO A 416 -31.69 -8.16 -15.80
N ALA A 417 -32.87 -7.98 -15.22
CA ALA A 417 -33.19 -6.89 -14.29
C ALA A 417 -32.84 -7.23 -12.83
N ARG A 418 -32.43 -8.48 -12.55
CA ARG A 418 -31.85 -8.92 -11.29
C ARG A 418 -30.37 -9.21 -11.54
N SER A 419 -29.49 -8.61 -10.76
CA SER A 419 -28.08 -9.03 -10.76
C SER A 419 -28.04 -10.51 -10.43
N ALA A 420 -27.36 -11.32 -11.23
CA ALA A 420 -26.91 -12.63 -10.76
C ALA A 420 -26.12 -12.36 -9.47
N ALA A 421 -26.56 -12.98 -8.38
CA ALA A 421 -25.93 -12.89 -7.07
C ALA A 421 -24.68 -13.75 -7.01
#